data_AF-A0A350T5I0-F1
#
_entry.id   AF-A0A350T5I0-F1
#
_cell.length_a   1.000
_cell.length_b   1.000
_cell.length_c   1.000
_cell.angle_alpha   90.00
_cell.angle_beta   90.00
_cell.angle_gamma   90.00
#
_symmetry.space_group_name_H-M   'P 1'
#
loop_
_entity.id
_entity.type
_entity.pdbx_description
1 polymer ?
#
loop_
_entity_poly.entity_id
_entity_poly.type
_entity_poly.pdbx_seq_one_letter_code
_entity_poly.pdbx_strand_id
1 'polypeptide(L)'
;MLPPGKLPGPLLRDLLDRYATSDPAVIIGPGIGRDAAAIRVDETALVIKTDPITFATEDAGRYLINVNANDITCMGATPRWILVTALFPEKHTTPALVEQSFASLSRAASEIGVTLVGGHTEITIGLDRLILVGQMIGTCEPDALYDLSRSESGDAI
;
A
#
# COMPACT_ATOMS: atom_id res chain seq x y z
N MET A 1 16.81 21.24 -5.22
CA MET A 1 16.48 19.81 -5.32
C MET A 1 15.63 19.42 -4.12
N LEU A 2 14.70 18.49 -4.26
CA LEU A 2 13.91 17.99 -3.13
C LEU A 2 14.76 17.02 -2.29
N PRO A 3 14.61 17.01 -0.95
CA PRO A 3 15.33 16.06 -0.10
C PRO A 3 14.73 14.65 -0.20
N PRO A 4 15.46 13.60 0.21
CA PRO A 4 14.92 12.25 0.36
C PRO A 4 13.75 12.20 1.35
N GLY A 5 12.75 11.34 1.09
CA GLY A 5 11.59 11.12 1.96
C GLY A 5 10.25 11.39 1.27
N LYS A 6 9.21 11.66 2.06
CA LYS A 6 7.89 12.05 1.53
C LYS A 6 7.97 13.41 0.82
N LEU A 7 7.17 13.59 -0.23
CA LEU A 7 7.03 14.89 -0.90
C LEU A 7 6.54 15.96 0.08
N PRO A 8 7.01 17.23 -0.05
CA PRO A 8 6.46 18.33 0.72
C PRO A 8 4.94 18.44 0.53
N GLY A 9 4.19 18.50 1.64
CA GLY A 9 2.73 18.54 1.61
C GLY A 9 2.12 19.62 0.70
N PRO A 10 2.62 20.87 0.70
CA PRO A 10 2.12 21.90 -0.21
C PRO A 10 2.31 21.55 -1.69
N LEU A 11 3.44 20.94 -2.05
CA LEU A 11 3.71 20.52 -3.42
C LEU A 11 2.79 19.37 -3.84
N LEU A 12 2.62 18.35 -2.98
CA LEU A 12 1.72 17.24 -3.26
C LEU A 12 0.27 17.71 -3.43
N ARG A 13 -0.18 18.65 -2.58
CA ARG A 13 -1.54 19.22 -2.68
C ARG A 13 -1.75 19.91 -4.02
N ASP A 14 -0.85 20.80 -4.40
CA ASP A 14 -0.91 21.52 -5.68
C ASP A 14 -0.91 20.58 -6.90
N LEU A 15 -0.17 19.46 -6.84
CA LEU A 15 -0.19 18.46 -7.91
C LEU A 15 -1.53 17.71 -7.97
N LEU A 16 -2.07 17.30 -6.82
CA LEU A 16 -3.35 16.60 -6.76
C LEU A 16 -4.49 17.52 -7.24
N ASP A 17 -4.53 18.77 -6.81
CA ASP A 17 -5.58 19.72 -7.21
C ASP A 17 -5.57 19.99 -8.73
N ARG A 18 -4.39 19.94 -9.37
CA ARG A 18 -4.25 20.20 -10.82
C ARG A 18 -4.44 18.97 -11.70
N TYR A 19 -4.07 17.79 -11.22
CA TYR A 19 -3.94 16.60 -12.09
C TYR A 19 -4.76 15.39 -11.64
N ALA A 20 -5.28 15.36 -10.41
CA ALA A 20 -6.19 14.28 -10.01
C ALA A 20 -7.52 14.44 -10.75
N THR A 21 -8.02 13.34 -11.30
CA THR A 21 -9.33 13.28 -11.95
C THR A 21 -10.38 12.76 -10.98
N SER A 22 -11.64 13.14 -11.21
CA SER A 22 -12.79 12.65 -10.44
C SER A 22 -13.44 11.45 -11.10
N ASP A 23 -13.89 10.51 -10.28
CA ASP A 23 -14.80 9.43 -10.67
C ASP A 23 -15.94 9.36 -9.64
N PRO A 24 -17.22 9.36 -10.03
CA PRO A 24 -18.35 9.29 -9.11
C PRO A 24 -18.37 8.06 -8.18
N ALA A 25 -17.69 6.97 -8.55
CA ALA A 25 -17.58 5.78 -7.71
C ALA A 25 -16.56 5.95 -6.58
N VAL A 26 -15.67 6.94 -6.63
CA VAL A 26 -14.66 7.18 -5.59
C VAL A 26 -15.31 7.86 -4.38
N ILE A 27 -15.37 7.13 -3.25
CA ILE A 27 -15.89 7.63 -1.97
C ILE A 27 -14.81 8.44 -1.24
N ILE A 28 -13.59 7.89 -1.19
CA ILE A 28 -12.42 8.52 -0.55
C ILE A 28 -11.33 8.58 -1.62
N GLY A 29 -11.08 9.78 -2.13
CA GLY A 29 -10.06 10.06 -3.14
C GLY A 29 -8.69 10.43 -2.57
N PRO A 30 -7.72 10.79 -3.43
CA PRO A 30 -6.38 11.18 -2.99
C PRO A 30 -6.39 12.48 -2.19
N GLY A 31 -5.41 12.64 -1.29
CA GLY A 31 -5.27 13.85 -0.50
C GLY A 31 -4.10 13.78 0.47
N ILE A 32 -3.75 14.93 1.06
CA ILE A 32 -2.70 14.99 2.09
C ILE A 32 -3.17 14.21 3.32
N GLY A 33 -2.32 13.29 3.79
CA GLY A 33 -2.60 12.47 4.97
C GLY A 33 -3.65 11.37 4.73
N ARG A 34 -3.99 11.08 3.47
CA ARG A 34 -4.84 9.93 3.11
C ARG A 34 -3.93 8.77 2.74
N ASP A 35 -4.02 7.68 3.49
CA ASP A 35 -3.14 6.53 3.28
C ASP A 35 -3.68 5.57 2.21
N ALA A 36 -5.00 5.46 2.04
CA ALA A 36 -5.65 4.63 1.02
C ALA A 36 -6.88 5.32 0.39
N ALA A 37 -7.35 4.76 -0.73
CA ALA A 37 -8.55 5.22 -1.43
C ALA A 37 -9.69 4.22 -1.26
N ALA A 38 -10.94 4.70 -1.32
CA ALA A 38 -12.13 3.85 -1.29
C ALA A 38 -13.00 4.07 -2.53
N ILE A 39 -13.39 2.98 -3.19
CA ILE A 39 -14.15 2.96 -4.44
C ILE A 39 -15.39 2.09 -4.25
N ARG A 40 -16.57 2.60 -4.57
CA ARG A 40 -17.81 1.84 -4.56
C ARG A 40 -17.86 0.88 -5.74
N VAL A 41 -18.14 -0.39 -5.46
CA VAL A 41 -18.41 -1.43 -6.45
C VAL A 41 -19.68 -2.14 -6.01
N ASP A 42 -20.76 -1.85 -6.74
CA ASP A 42 -22.12 -2.28 -6.40
C ASP A 42 -22.47 -1.89 -4.95
N GLU A 43 -22.88 -2.87 -4.14
CA GLU A 43 -23.24 -2.70 -2.72
C GLU A 43 -22.02 -2.70 -1.78
N THR A 44 -20.80 -2.86 -2.30
CA THR A 44 -19.58 -2.94 -1.50
C THR A 44 -18.64 -1.77 -1.77
N ALA A 45 -17.68 -1.53 -0.88
CA ALA A 45 -16.56 -0.65 -1.12
C ALA A 45 -15.25 -1.45 -1.17
N LEU A 46 -14.44 -1.19 -2.19
CA LEU A 46 -13.05 -1.61 -2.26
C LEU A 46 -12.19 -0.52 -1.64
N VAL A 47 -11.38 -0.90 -0.66
CA VAL A 47 -10.31 -0.03 -0.14
C VAL A 47 -9.00 -0.48 -0.75
N ILE A 48 -8.26 0.46 -1.34
CA ILE A 48 -7.04 0.17 -2.08
C ILE A 48 -5.87 0.99 -1.55
N LYS A 49 -4.74 0.32 -1.35
CA LYS A 49 -3.49 0.90 -0.85
C LYS A 49 -2.33 0.52 -1.74
N THR A 50 -1.42 1.46 -1.94
CA THR A 50 -0.07 1.19 -2.42
C THR A 50 0.94 1.68 -1.40
N ASP A 51 1.88 0.83 -0.99
CA ASP A 51 3.01 1.24 -0.16
C ASP A 51 4.27 0.40 -0.42
N PRO A 52 5.44 1.04 -0.65
CA PRO A 52 6.69 0.33 -0.84
C PRO A 52 7.50 0.15 0.44
N ILE A 53 8.20 -0.98 0.54
CA ILE A 53 9.34 -1.14 1.46
C ILE A 53 10.62 -0.88 0.66
N THR A 54 11.23 0.29 0.93
CA THR A 54 12.43 0.77 0.21
C THR A 54 13.70 0.73 1.08
N PHE A 55 13.59 0.40 2.35
CA PHE A 55 14.74 0.29 3.26
C PHE A 55 15.25 -1.16 3.32
N ALA A 56 16.55 -1.32 3.62
CA ALA A 56 17.14 -2.65 3.77
C ALA A 56 16.64 -3.30 5.07
N THR A 57 16.11 -4.50 4.97
CA THR A 57 15.61 -5.29 6.11
C THR A 57 15.64 -6.77 5.75
N GLU A 58 15.85 -7.61 6.76
CA GLU A 58 15.86 -9.07 6.60
C GLU A 58 14.45 -9.66 6.44
N ASP A 59 13.39 -8.88 6.74
CA ASP A 59 12.00 -9.36 6.64
C ASP A 59 11.10 -8.37 5.87
N ALA A 60 11.55 -7.97 4.69
CA ALA A 60 10.84 -7.02 3.83
C ALA A 60 9.41 -7.48 3.53
N GLY A 61 9.17 -8.78 3.38
CA GLY A 61 7.84 -9.33 3.14
C GLY A 61 6.89 -9.10 4.31
N ARG A 62 7.31 -9.36 5.56
CA ARG A 62 6.47 -9.07 6.74
C ARG A 62 6.14 -7.59 6.86
N TYR A 63 7.12 -6.70 6.65
CA TYR A 63 6.86 -5.26 6.67
C TYR A 63 5.87 -4.85 5.57
N LEU A 64 6.06 -5.35 4.35
CA LEU A 64 5.20 -5.02 3.22
C LEU A 64 3.74 -5.39 3.49
N ILE A 65 3.51 -6.63 3.94
CA ILE A 65 2.17 -7.14 4.22
C ILE A 65 1.51 -6.33 5.33
N ASN A 66 2.19 -6.16 6.47
CA ASN A 66 1.57 -5.54 7.64
C ASN A 66 1.36 -4.03 7.49
N VAL A 67 2.29 -3.31 6.84
CA VAL A 67 2.10 -1.87 6.57
C VAL A 67 0.89 -1.67 5.66
N ASN A 68 0.82 -2.37 4.54
CA ASN A 68 -0.32 -2.25 3.64
C ASN A 68 -1.64 -2.69 4.32
N ALA A 69 -1.63 -3.77 5.11
CA ALA A 69 -2.82 -4.26 5.81
C ALA A 69 -3.31 -3.30 6.89
N ASN A 70 -2.39 -2.62 7.59
CA ASN A 70 -2.73 -1.62 8.59
C ASN A 70 -3.53 -0.48 7.97
N ASP A 71 -3.09 0.05 6.82
CA ASP A 71 -3.77 1.18 6.17
C ASP A 71 -5.17 0.80 5.66
N ILE A 72 -5.35 -0.42 5.17
CA ILE A 72 -6.68 -0.96 4.83
C ILE A 72 -7.57 -1.06 6.07
N THR A 73 -7.03 -1.58 7.17
CA THR A 73 -7.78 -1.80 8.41
C THR A 73 -8.16 -0.49 9.09
N CYS A 74 -7.28 0.51 9.07
CA CYS A 74 -7.56 1.85 9.60
C CYS A 74 -8.73 2.56 8.89
N MET A 75 -9.05 2.14 7.66
CA MET A 75 -10.22 2.63 6.93
C MET A 75 -11.51 1.83 7.21
N GLY A 76 -11.47 0.83 8.10
CA GLY A 76 -12.62 -0.02 8.42
C GLY A 76 -12.80 -1.19 7.45
N ALA A 77 -11.83 -1.45 6.58
CA ALA A 77 -11.87 -2.54 5.62
C ALA A 77 -11.09 -3.77 6.05
N THR A 78 -11.57 -4.93 5.59
CA THR A 78 -10.87 -6.21 5.79
C THR A 78 -9.89 -6.41 4.63
N PRO A 79 -8.58 -6.55 4.89
CA PRO A 79 -7.60 -6.94 3.86
C PRO A 79 -7.95 -8.27 3.20
N ARG A 80 -7.87 -8.37 1.87
CA ARG A 80 -8.24 -9.59 1.13
C ARG A 80 -7.15 -10.08 0.20
N TRP A 81 -6.61 -9.18 -0.62
CA TRP A 81 -5.70 -9.53 -1.70
C TRP A 81 -4.54 -8.55 -1.78
N ILE A 82 -3.39 -9.03 -2.27
CA ILE A 82 -2.25 -8.17 -2.55
C ILE A 82 -1.60 -8.55 -3.88
N LEU A 83 -1.19 -7.55 -4.65
CA LEU A 83 -0.21 -7.70 -5.73
C LEU A 83 1.13 -7.15 -5.26
N VAL A 84 2.24 -7.80 -5.63
CA VAL A 84 3.58 -7.34 -5.24
C VAL A 84 4.47 -7.14 -6.45
N THR A 85 4.97 -5.92 -6.63
CA THR A 85 6.09 -5.66 -7.54
C THR A 85 7.40 -5.82 -6.76
N ALA A 86 8.23 -6.78 -7.14
CA ALA A 86 9.54 -7.03 -6.54
C ALA A 86 10.65 -6.64 -7.52
N LEU A 87 11.39 -5.59 -7.15
CA LEU A 87 12.52 -5.06 -7.90
C LEU A 87 13.81 -5.49 -7.19
N PHE A 88 14.51 -6.43 -7.80
CA PHE A 88 15.71 -7.03 -7.25
C PHE A 88 16.98 -6.33 -7.78
N PRO A 89 18.01 -6.09 -6.96
CA PRO A 89 19.22 -5.39 -7.38
C PRO A 89 20.12 -6.27 -8.27
N GLU A 90 20.52 -5.78 -9.45
CA GLU A 90 21.28 -6.56 -10.44
C GLU A 90 22.56 -7.21 -9.92
N LYS A 91 23.23 -6.58 -8.94
CA LYS A 91 24.56 -7.01 -8.46
C LYS A 91 24.52 -8.08 -7.37
N HIS A 92 23.39 -8.22 -6.67
CA HIS A 92 23.30 -9.04 -5.45
C HIS A 92 22.16 -10.07 -5.49
N THR A 93 21.43 -10.16 -6.60
CA THR A 93 20.31 -11.08 -6.72
C THR A 93 20.77 -12.51 -6.93
N THR A 94 20.30 -13.41 -6.08
CA THR A 94 20.52 -14.85 -6.20
C THR A 94 19.18 -15.59 -6.16
N PRO A 95 19.06 -16.82 -6.69
CA PRO A 95 17.85 -17.63 -6.54
C PRO A 95 17.40 -17.79 -5.09
N ALA A 96 18.36 -17.93 -4.15
CA ALA A 96 18.07 -18.04 -2.73
C ALA A 96 17.43 -16.76 -2.16
N LEU A 97 17.92 -15.58 -2.55
CA LEU A 97 17.30 -14.30 -2.14
C LEU A 97 15.87 -14.18 -2.66
N VAL A 98 15.62 -14.57 -3.92
CA VAL A 98 14.29 -14.57 -4.51
C VAL A 98 13.37 -15.50 -3.73
N GLU A 99 13.78 -16.76 -3.52
CA GLU A 99 13.00 -17.74 -2.78
C GLU A 99 12.67 -17.28 -1.35
N GLN A 100 13.66 -16.75 -0.63
CA GLN A 100 13.47 -16.19 0.71
C GLN A 100 12.48 -15.01 0.73
N SER A 101 12.54 -14.14 -0.28
CA SER A 101 11.63 -13.00 -0.39
C SER A 101 10.18 -13.46 -0.58
N PHE A 102 9.95 -14.45 -1.46
CA PHE A 102 8.63 -15.03 -1.70
C PHE A 102 8.13 -15.84 -0.48
N ALA A 103 9.00 -16.57 0.20
CA ALA A 103 8.65 -17.29 1.42
C ALA A 103 8.23 -16.33 2.56
N SER A 104 8.95 -15.22 2.74
CA SER A 104 8.60 -14.16 3.70
C SER A 104 7.22 -13.56 3.39
N LEU A 105 6.96 -13.20 2.13
CA LEU A 105 5.66 -12.68 1.67
C LEU A 105 4.52 -13.68 1.93
N SER A 106 4.70 -14.94 1.52
CA SER A 106 3.68 -15.98 1.65
C SER A 106 3.34 -16.27 3.12
N ARG A 107 4.35 -16.35 3.98
CA ARG A 107 4.16 -16.55 5.42
C ARG A 107 3.37 -15.38 6.04
N ALA A 108 3.83 -14.15 5.82
CA ALA A 108 3.20 -12.97 6.40
C ALA A 108 1.76 -12.76 5.88
N ALA A 109 1.50 -13.03 4.60
CA ALA A 109 0.16 -12.93 4.04
C ALA A 109 -0.79 -13.98 4.64
N SER A 110 -0.32 -15.23 4.78
CA SER A 110 -1.07 -16.33 5.39
C SER A 110 -1.44 -16.05 6.86
N GLU A 111 -0.55 -15.43 7.62
CA GLU A 111 -0.76 -15.09 9.04
C GLU A 111 -1.98 -14.16 9.26
N ILE A 112 -2.32 -13.32 8.29
CA ILE A 112 -3.43 -12.37 8.36
C ILE A 112 -4.58 -12.68 7.38
N GLY A 113 -4.57 -13.85 6.75
CA GLY A 113 -5.61 -14.27 5.81
C GLY A 113 -5.65 -13.49 4.49
N VAL A 114 -4.55 -12.85 4.09
CA VAL A 114 -4.42 -12.15 2.80
C VAL A 114 -3.88 -13.11 1.74
N THR A 115 -4.41 -13.01 0.52
CA THR A 115 -3.93 -13.79 -0.63
C THR A 115 -3.01 -12.96 -1.51
N LEU A 116 -1.79 -13.44 -1.78
CA LEU A 116 -0.94 -12.90 -2.86
C LEU A 116 -1.49 -13.36 -4.21
N VAL A 117 -2.09 -12.44 -4.98
CA VAL A 117 -2.84 -12.76 -6.20
C VAL A 117 -2.10 -12.43 -7.50
N GLY A 118 -0.93 -11.82 -7.42
CA GLY A 118 -0.12 -11.49 -8.60
C GLY A 118 0.93 -10.45 -8.32
N GLY A 119 1.45 -9.83 -9.39
CA GLY A 119 2.49 -8.82 -9.27
C GLY A 119 3.41 -8.74 -10.49
N HIS A 120 4.60 -8.19 -10.26
CA HIS A 120 5.67 -8.07 -11.24
C HIS A 120 7.02 -8.40 -10.59
N THR A 121 7.92 -9.02 -11.34
CA THR A 121 9.28 -9.31 -10.85
C THR A 121 10.29 -8.86 -11.88
N GLU A 122 11.31 -8.15 -11.41
CA GLU A 122 12.38 -7.65 -12.27
C GLU A 122 13.73 -7.69 -11.52
N ILE A 123 14.80 -8.00 -12.25
CA ILE A 123 16.16 -7.68 -11.81
C ILE A 123 16.48 -6.31 -12.42
N THR A 124 16.51 -5.27 -11.58
CA THR A 124 16.54 -3.87 -12.01
C THR A 124 17.97 -3.32 -12.02
N ILE A 125 18.35 -2.72 -13.15
CA ILE A 125 19.66 -2.10 -13.37
C ILE A 125 19.84 -0.86 -12.49
N GLY A 126 21.02 -0.70 -11.88
CA GLY A 126 21.33 0.48 -11.06
C GLY A 126 20.65 0.51 -9.68
N LEU A 127 19.90 -0.52 -9.32
CA LEU A 127 19.30 -0.67 -8.00
C LEU A 127 20.29 -1.30 -7.01
N ASP A 128 20.43 -0.71 -5.82
CA ASP A 128 21.41 -1.13 -4.81
C ASP A 128 20.86 -2.11 -3.76
N ARG A 129 19.52 -2.23 -3.64
CA ARG A 129 18.82 -3.05 -2.66
C ARG A 129 17.46 -3.55 -3.18
N LEU A 130 16.91 -4.59 -2.58
CA LEU A 130 15.55 -5.04 -2.87
C LEU A 130 14.53 -3.94 -2.57
N ILE A 131 13.62 -3.70 -3.50
CA ILE A 131 12.40 -2.91 -3.27
C ILE A 131 11.19 -3.82 -3.49
N LEU A 132 10.30 -3.85 -2.52
CA LEU A 132 8.99 -4.47 -2.67
C LEU A 132 7.93 -3.38 -2.65
N VAL A 133 7.01 -3.41 -3.63
CA VAL A 133 5.87 -2.49 -3.70
C VAL A 133 4.59 -3.31 -3.61
N GLY A 134 3.81 -3.07 -2.56
CA GLY A 134 2.56 -3.77 -2.31
C GLY A 134 1.39 -2.95 -2.83
N GLN A 135 0.47 -3.60 -3.54
CA GLN A 135 -0.84 -3.08 -3.87
C GLN A 135 -1.86 -3.94 -3.15
N MET A 136 -2.39 -3.47 -2.03
CA MET A 136 -3.36 -4.22 -1.25
C MET A 136 -4.77 -3.75 -1.52
N ILE A 137 -5.69 -4.71 -1.61
CA ILE A 137 -7.13 -4.47 -1.76
C ILE A 137 -7.84 -5.13 -0.58
N GLY A 138 -8.69 -4.34 0.08
CA GLY A 138 -9.63 -4.78 1.10
C GLY A 138 -11.07 -4.50 0.69
N THR A 139 -12.00 -5.07 1.44
CA THR A 139 -13.44 -4.91 1.23
C THR A 139 -14.12 -4.46 2.51
N CYS A 140 -15.11 -3.58 2.40
CA CYS A 140 -16.03 -3.26 3.49
C CYS A 140 -17.42 -2.88 2.96
N GLU A 141 -18.37 -2.81 3.87
CA GLU A 141 -19.62 -2.09 3.64
C GLU A 141 -19.30 -0.59 3.50
N PRO A 142 -19.93 0.16 2.57
CA PRO A 142 -19.66 1.59 2.40
C PRO A 142 -19.85 2.42 3.69
N ASP A 143 -20.80 2.03 4.54
CA ASP A 143 -21.11 2.71 5.81
C ASP A 143 -20.09 2.40 6.92
N ALA A 144 -19.26 1.36 6.75
CA ALA A 144 -18.20 1.02 7.69
C ALA A 144 -16.89 1.79 7.44
N LEU A 145 -16.84 2.61 6.38
CA LEU A 145 -15.64 3.40 6.05
C LEU A 145 -15.39 4.48 7.11
N TYR A 146 -14.19 4.45 7.69
CA TYR A 146 -13.69 5.56 8.50
C TYR A 146 -13.09 6.64 7.61
N ASP A 147 -13.60 7.87 7.72
CA ASP A 147 -13.00 9.05 7.13
C ASP A 147 -12.36 9.89 8.24
N LEU A 148 -11.03 10.03 8.20
CA LEU A 148 -10.24 10.81 9.17
C LEU A 148 -10.69 12.27 9.28
N SER A 149 -11.41 12.81 8.29
CA SER A 149 -11.98 14.16 8.36
C SER A 149 -13.16 14.28 9.33
N ARG A 150 -13.65 13.17 9.89
CA ARG A 150 -14.80 13.14 10.82
C ARG A 150 -14.43 13.18 12.30
N SER A 151 -13.14 13.28 12.65
CA SER A 151 -12.72 13.42 14.05
C SER A 151 -13.11 14.80 14.60
N GLU A 152 -13.61 14.84 15.84
CA GLU A 152 -14.11 16.06 16.47
C GLU A 152 -13.47 16.34 17.85
N SER A 153 -13.55 17.59 18.29
CA SER A 153 -13.07 17.98 19.63
C SER A 153 -13.92 17.31 20.71
N GLY A 154 -13.32 16.43 21.49
CA GLY A 154 -14.01 15.67 22.54
C GLY A 154 -13.91 14.15 22.34
N ASP A 155 -13.47 13.70 21.17
CA ASP A 155 -13.13 12.30 20.93
C ASP A 155 -11.96 11.85 21.82
N ALA A 156 -12.02 10.61 22.29
CA ALA A 156 -10.95 9.99 23.07
C ALA A 156 -9.88 9.36 22.16
N ILE A 157 -8.64 9.32 22.64
CA ILE A 157 -7.48 8.68 21.99
C ILE A 157 -7.09 7.43 22.78
#